data_AF-A0A4R2KJD6-F1
#
_entry.id   AF-A0A4R2KJD6-F1
#
_cell.length_a   1.000
_cell.length_b   1.000
_cell.length_c   1.000
_cell.angle_alpha   90.00
_cell.angle_beta   90.00
_cell.angle_gamma   90.00
#
_symmetry.space_group_name_H-M   'P 1'
#
loop_
_entity.id
_entity.type
_entity.pdbx_description
1 polymer ?
#
loop_
_entity_poly.entity_id
_entity_poly.type
_entity_poly.pdbx_seq_one_letter_code
_entity_poly.pdbx_strand_id
1 'polypeptide(L)'
;MSSRKGAPAPYVPSPESVREQTTTPIPLPVEDGDDTDWYGWYFDTYAAIGELEAYAESEDADERLKEGARNYAQKLRVAAEWTEILIEHCYVQVPAEVREKLRKSFRSEDARKAVNTRHRKTEQERVERKMKIHARWATGVYQSRDECAQEEYETLGYKSFRRARNDLMNTPDPE
;
A
#
# COMPACT_ATOMS: atom_id res chain seq x y z
N MET A 1 36.52 -38.39 44.61
CA MET A 1 36.14 -38.78 43.23
C MET A 1 34.76 -38.19 42.95
N SER A 2 34.70 -37.00 42.37
CA SER A 2 33.43 -36.32 42.05
C SER A 2 32.98 -36.67 40.64
N SER A 3 31.95 -37.50 40.52
CA SER A 3 31.28 -37.79 39.25
C SER A 3 30.57 -36.55 38.73
N ARG A 4 31.05 -36.00 37.61
CA ARG A 4 30.33 -34.97 36.84
C ARG A 4 29.07 -35.61 36.26
N LYS A 5 27.90 -35.17 36.71
CA LYS A 5 26.62 -35.48 36.06
C LYS A 5 26.61 -34.74 34.71
N GLY A 6 26.62 -35.50 33.61
CA GLY A 6 26.53 -34.97 32.25
C GLY A 6 25.21 -34.26 32.03
N ALA A 7 25.25 -33.09 31.39
CA ALA A 7 24.07 -32.35 30.99
C ALA A 7 23.27 -33.16 29.95
N PRO A 8 21.93 -33.12 29.99
CA PRO A 8 21.10 -33.77 28.96
C PRO A 8 21.37 -33.11 27.60
N ALA A 9 21.44 -33.95 26.56
CA ALA A 9 21.61 -33.48 25.20
C ALA A 9 20.45 -32.55 24.80
N PRO A 10 20.72 -31.45 24.05
CA PRO A 10 19.67 -30.57 23.58
C PRO A 10 18.70 -31.34 22.69
N TYR A 11 17.40 -31.14 22.91
CA TYR A 11 16.35 -31.71 22.06
C TYR A 11 16.50 -31.15 20.65
N VAL A 12 16.85 -32.03 19.71
CA VAL A 12 16.87 -31.72 18.27
C VAL A 12 15.55 -32.23 17.69
N PRO A 13 14.61 -31.35 17.29
CA PRO A 13 13.36 -31.79 16.69
C PRO A 13 13.65 -32.56 15.38
N SER A 14 12.92 -33.65 15.17
CA SER A 14 13.03 -34.45 13.93
C SER A 14 12.71 -33.58 12.71
N PRO A 15 13.45 -33.70 11.60
CA PRO A 15 13.22 -32.93 10.37
C PRO A 15 11.81 -33.12 9.79
N GLU A 16 11.10 -34.20 10.15
CA GLU A 16 9.69 -34.39 9.79
C GLU A 16 8.74 -33.47 10.57
N SER A 17 9.03 -33.15 11.83
CA SER A 17 8.18 -32.25 12.64
C SER A 17 8.28 -30.78 12.22
N VAL A 18 9.37 -30.40 11.54
CA VAL A 18 9.57 -29.05 10.99
C VAL A 18 8.78 -28.86 9.69
N ARG A 19 8.59 -29.94 8.92
CA ARG A 19 7.83 -29.92 7.65
C ARG A 19 6.33 -29.70 7.85
N GLU A 20 5.76 -30.13 8.98
CA GLU A 20 4.32 -30.00 9.23
C GLU A 20 3.91 -28.63 9.81
N GLN A 21 4.85 -27.79 10.23
CA GLN A 21 4.55 -26.49 10.85
C GLN A 21 4.64 -25.28 9.90
N THR A 22 5.00 -25.48 8.62
CA THR A 22 5.21 -24.37 7.66
C THR A 22 4.29 -24.39 6.44
N THR A 23 3.23 -25.21 6.46
CA THR A 23 2.21 -25.25 5.40
C THR A 23 0.93 -24.51 5.78
N THR A 24 1.03 -23.35 6.44
CA THR A 24 -0.01 -22.33 6.27
C THR A 24 0.25 -21.68 4.92
N PRO A 25 -0.59 -21.91 3.90
CA PRO A 25 -0.46 -21.20 2.63
C PRO A 25 -0.50 -19.71 2.94
N ILE A 26 0.49 -18.96 2.46
CA ILE A 26 0.39 -17.51 2.43
C ILE A 26 -0.89 -17.22 1.65
N PRO A 27 -1.88 -16.50 2.23
CA PRO A 27 -3.10 -16.18 1.53
C PRO A 27 -2.70 -15.39 0.29
N LEU A 28 -2.86 -16.01 -0.88
CA LEU A 28 -2.82 -15.25 -2.13
C LEU A 28 -3.99 -14.27 -2.04
N PRO A 29 -3.77 -12.98 -2.33
CA PRO A 29 -4.86 -12.02 -2.36
C PRO A 29 -5.76 -12.39 -3.55
N VAL A 30 -6.83 -13.11 -3.27
CA VAL A 30 -7.90 -13.33 -4.22
C VAL A 30 -9.18 -12.93 -3.54
N GLU A 31 -9.96 -12.15 -4.29
CA GLU A 31 -11.36 -11.79 -4.03
C GLU A 31 -11.56 -10.58 -3.12
N ASP A 32 -11.41 -9.38 -3.70
CA ASP A 32 -12.44 -8.33 -3.63
C ASP A 32 -12.07 -7.17 -4.59
N GLY A 33 -12.32 -7.36 -5.88
CA GLY A 33 -12.60 -6.29 -6.85
C GLY A 33 -11.53 -5.21 -7.15
N ASP A 34 -10.37 -5.22 -6.51
CA ASP A 34 -9.24 -4.37 -6.86
C ASP A 34 -8.23 -5.24 -7.61
N ASP A 35 -8.16 -5.08 -8.94
CA ASP A 35 -7.13 -5.67 -9.81
C ASP A 35 -5.77 -5.21 -9.28
N THR A 36 -5.27 -5.96 -8.31
CA THR A 36 -3.98 -5.73 -7.69
C THR A 36 -2.98 -6.16 -8.74
N ASP A 37 -2.49 -5.16 -9.48
CA ASP A 37 -1.47 -5.32 -10.51
C ASP A 37 -0.39 -6.26 -10.00
N TRP A 38 -0.37 -7.46 -10.59
CA TRP A 38 0.51 -8.54 -10.23
C TRP A 38 1.98 -8.10 -10.37
N TYR A 39 2.28 -7.23 -11.34
CA TYR A 39 3.60 -6.61 -11.47
C TYR A 39 3.88 -5.62 -10.34
N GLY A 40 2.88 -4.83 -9.92
CA GLY A 40 2.96 -3.99 -8.72
C GLY A 40 3.33 -4.80 -7.47
N TRP A 41 2.62 -5.89 -7.19
CA TRP A 41 2.96 -6.77 -6.07
C TRP A 41 4.38 -7.36 -6.19
N TYR A 42 4.78 -7.74 -7.40
CA TYR A 42 6.13 -8.25 -7.68
C TYR A 42 7.21 -7.20 -7.37
N PHE A 43 7.09 -5.97 -7.89
CA PHE A 43 8.05 -4.90 -7.63
C PHE A 43 8.07 -4.45 -6.17
N ASP A 44 6.90 -4.33 -5.54
CA ASP A 44 6.78 -4.00 -4.12
C ASP A 44 7.44 -5.08 -3.24
N THR A 45 7.39 -6.35 -3.66
CA THR A 45 8.06 -7.46 -2.97
C THR A 45 9.58 -7.32 -3.01
N TYR A 46 10.18 -6.97 -4.15
CA TYR A 46 11.63 -6.73 -4.23
C TYR A 46 12.07 -5.48 -3.47
N ALA A 47 11.26 -4.41 -3.47
CA ALA A 47 11.52 -3.23 -2.66
C ALA A 47 11.52 -3.58 -1.16
N ALA A 48 10.52 -4.34 -0.70
CA ALA A 48 10.43 -4.81 0.68
C ALA A 48 11.61 -5.72 1.08
N ILE A 49 12.07 -6.59 0.17
CA ILE A 49 13.29 -7.40 0.38
C ILE A 49 14.50 -6.48 0.64
N GLY A 50 14.69 -5.44 -0.18
CA GLY A 50 15.79 -4.49 -0.02
C GLY A 50 15.73 -3.71 1.30
N GLU A 51 14.53 -3.27 1.72
CA GLU A 51 14.34 -2.60 3.01
C GLU A 51 14.66 -3.51 4.21
N LEU A 52 14.23 -4.77 4.14
CA LEU A 52 14.50 -5.77 5.19
C LEU A 52 15.99 -6.12 5.28
N GLU A 53 16.67 -6.21 4.15
CA GLU A 53 18.12 -6.44 4.10
C GLU A 53 18.89 -5.25 4.65
N ALA A 54 18.53 -4.03 4.25
CA ALA A 54 19.11 -2.81 4.80
C ALA A 54 18.89 -2.71 6.32
N TYR A 55 17.71 -3.07 6.80
CA TYR A 55 17.43 -3.14 8.24
C TYR A 55 18.28 -4.21 8.95
N ALA A 56 18.43 -5.39 8.35
CA ALA A 56 19.23 -6.48 8.89
C ALA A 56 20.74 -6.17 8.96
N GLU A 57 21.22 -5.23 8.14
CA GLU A 57 22.60 -4.74 8.12
C GLU A 57 22.83 -3.51 9.01
N SER A 58 21.77 -2.82 9.44
CA SER A 58 21.89 -1.61 10.27
C SER A 58 22.58 -1.90 11.60
N GLU A 59 23.52 -1.07 12.03
CA GLU A 59 24.23 -1.29 13.31
C GLU A 59 23.31 -1.13 14.52
N ASP A 60 22.27 -0.28 14.41
CA ASP A 60 21.40 0.14 15.51
C ASP A 60 20.24 -0.84 15.82
N ALA A 61 20.00 -1.85 14.98
CA ALA A 61 18.88 -2.77 15.18
C ALA A 61 19.20 -3.91 16.17
N ASP A 62 18.18 -4.34 16.90
CA ASP A 62 18.24 -5.51 17.78
C ASP A 62 18.53 -6.80 16.97
N GLU A 63 19.50 -7.61 17.40
CA GLU A 63 19.95 -8.78 16.64
C GLU A 63 18.85 -9.81 16.40
N ARG A 64 17.87 -9.93 17.30
CA ARG A 64 16.71 -10.82 17.12
C ARG A 64 15.79 -10.32 16.02
N LEU A 65 15.65 -8.99 15.89
CA LEU A 65 14.87 -8.38 14.82
C LEU A 65 15.60 -8.46 13.48
N LYS A 66 16.93 -8.32 13.46
CA LYS A 66 17.75 -8.55 12.25
C LYS A 66 17.58 -9.97 11.73
N GLU A 67 17.66 -10.96 12.60
CA GLU A 67 17.47 -12.36 12.21
C GLU A 67 16.04 -12.61 11.69
N GLY A 68 15.03 -11.98 12.30
CA GLY A 68 13.67 -12.00 11.78
C GLY A 68 13.55 -11.40 10.37
N ALA A 69 14.20 -10.25 10.14
CA ALA A 69 14.20 -9.57 8.85
C ALA A 69 14.89 -10.40 7.76
N ARG A 70 16.05 -11.00 8.03
CA ARG A 70 16.75 -11.91 7.10
C ARG A 70 15.88 -13.11 6.73
N ASN A 71 15.26 -13.76 7.71
CA ASN A 71 14.39 -14.90 7.48
C ASN A 71 13.15 -14.53 6.66
N TYR A 72 12.61 -13.33 6.86
CA TYR A 72 11.47 -12.84 6.09
C TYR A 72 11.87 -12.45 4.65
N ALA A 73 12.99 -11.74 4.48
CA ALA A 73 13.55 -11.43 3.16
C ALA A 73 13.84 -12.71 2.34
N GLN A 74 14.40 -13.75 2.97
CA GLN A 74 14.67 -15.02 2.31
C GLN A 74 13.37 -15.71 1.83
N LYS A 75 12.30 -15.66 2.62
CA LYS A 75 10.99 -16.20 2.20
C LYS A 75 10.41 -15.43 1.02
N LEU A 76 10.52 -14.11 1.03
CA LEU A 76 10.06 -13.26 -0.07
C LEU A 76 10.87 -13.52 -1.34
N ARG A 77 12.19 -13.70 -1.25
CA ARG A 77 13.04 -14.08 -2.40
C ARG A 77 12.59 -15.39 -3.02
N VAL A 78 12.38 -16.43 -2.21
CA VAL A 78 11.89 -17.72 -2.71
C VAL A 78 10.52 -17.56 -3.38
N ALA A 79 9.60 -16.81 -2.78
CA ALA A 79 8.29 -16.54 -3.39
C ALA A 79 8.42 -15.80 -4.75
N ALA A 80 9.35 -14.86 -4.85
CA ALA A 80 9.63 -14.12 -6.08
C ALA A 80 10.30 -14.98 -7.18
N GLU A 81 11.21 -15.88 -6.80
CA GLU A 81 11.81 -16.85 -7.73
C GLU A 81 10.74 -17.82 -8.28
N TRP A 82 9.84 -18.31 -7.41
CA TRP A 82 8.73 -19.15 -7.85
C TRP A 82 7.78 -18.41 -8.78
N THR A 83 7.55 -17.11 -8.55
CA THR A 83 6.71 -16.32 -9.45
C THR A 83 7.38 -16.05 -10.78
N GLU A 84 8.70 -15.82 -10.84
CA GLU A 84 9.46 -15.79 -12.10
C GLU A 84 9.38 -17.11 -12.86
N ILE A 85 9.57 -18.25 -12.18
CA ILE A 85 9.45 -19.58 -12.80
C ILE A 85 8.03 -19.81 -13.34
N LEU A 86 7.01 -19.44 -12.57
CA LEU A 86 5.62 -19.55 -13.00
C LEU A 86 5.32 -18.61 -14.16
N ILE A 87 5.85 -17.37 -14.16
CA ILE A 87 5.75 -16.49 -15.33
C ILE A 87 6.41 -17.19 -16.50
N GLU A 88 7.68 -17.59 -16.42
CA GLU A 88 8.39 -18.13 -17.58
C GLU A 88 7.72 -19.40 -18.12
N HIS A 89 7.35 -20.34 -17.25
CA HIS A 89 6.72 -21.60 -17.67
C HIS A 89 5.29 -21.39 -18.19
N CYS A 90 4.51 -20.47 -17.62
CA CYS A 90 3.18 -20.17 -18.12
C CYS A 90 3.21 -19.23 -19.34
N TYR A 91 4.14 -18.27 -19.43
CA TYR A 91 4.26 -17.31 -20.54
C TYR A 91 4.90 -17.89 -21.79
N VAL A 92 5.81 -18.86 -21.68
CA VAL A 92 6.44 -19.49 -22.86
C VAL A 92 5.40 -20.26 -23.69
N GLN A 93 4.31 -20.73 -23.07
CA GLN A 93 3.20 -21.36 -23.78
C GLN A 93 2.14 -20.37 -24.31
N VAL A 94 2.23 -19.08 -23.97
CA VAL A 94 1.25 -18.08 -24.41
C VAL A 94 1.69 -17.49 -25.76
N PRO A 95 0.84 -17.59 -26.81
CA PRO A 95 1.12 -17.00 -28.12
C PRO A 95 1.49 -15.52 -28.01
N ALA A 96 2.45 -15.07 -28.84
CA ALA A 96 2.96 -13.69 -28.79
C ALA A 96 1.86 -12.63 -28.92
N GLU A 97 0.80 -12.92 -29.68
CA GLU A 97 -0.36 -12.04 -29.85
C GLU A 97 -1.15 -11.83 -28.54
N VAL A 98 -1.29 -12.87 -27.73
CA VAL A 98 -1.98 -12.79 -26.43
C VAL A 98 -1.11 -12.02 -25.44
N ARG A 99 0.21 -12.21 -25.47
CA ARG A 99 1.17 -11.43 -24.66
C ARG A 99 1.12 -9.94 -24.97
N GLU A 100 1.06 -9.57 -26.25
CA GLU A 100 0.96 -8.16 -26.64
C GLU A 100 -0.37 -7.52 -26.25
N LYS A 101 -1.49 -8.26 -26.33
CA LYS A 101 -2.80 -7.79 -25.84
C LYS A 101 -2.79 -7.53 -24.34
N LEU A 102 -2.23 -8.46 -23.56
CA LEU A 102 -2.09 -8.32 -22.10
C LEU A 102 -1.20 -7.11 -21.74
N ARG A 103 -0.05 -6.94 -22.40
CA ARG A 103 0.80 -5.75 -22.17
C ARG A 103 0.07 -4.43 -22.43
N LYS A 104 -0.76 -4.38 -23.47
CA LYS A 104 -1.57 -3.20 -23.78
C LYS A 104 -2.68 -2.96 -22.75
N SER A 105 -3.32 -4.01 -22.23
CA SER A 105 -4.33 -3.85 -21.18
C SER A 105 -3.72 -3.35 -19.88
N PHE A 106 -2.59 -3.92 -19.44
CA PHE A 106 -1.87 -3.47 -18.24
C PHE A 106 -1.46 -2.00 -18.35
N ARG A 107 -0.84 -1.60 -19.47
CA ARG A 107 -0.49 -0.18 -19.69
C ARG A 107 -1.71 0.74 -19.69
N SER A 108 -2.86 0.27 -20.17
CA SER A 108 -4.11 1.04 -20.14
C SER A 108 -4.67 1.15 -18.72
N GLU A 109 -4.55 0.11 -17.91
CA GLU A 109 -4.98 0.10 -16.51
C GLU A 109 -4.06 0.96 -15.64
N ASP A 110 -2.75 0.87 -15.82
CA ASP A 110 -1.78 1.75 -15.16
C ASP A 110 -2.03 3.22 -15.47
N ALA A 111 -2.31 3.54 -16.74
CA ALA A 111 -2.67 4.89 -17.15
C ALA A 111 -3.96 5.35 -16.44
N ARG A 112 -4.98 4.49 -16.34
CA ARG A 112 -6.23 4.78 -15.62
C ARG A 112 -5.97 4.95 -14.12
N LYS A 113 -5.16 4.10 -13.51
CA LYS A 113 -4.79 4.13 -12.09
C LYS A 113 -4.00 5.39 -11.76
N ALA A 114 -3.02 5.75 -12.58
CA ALA A 114 -2.25 7.00 -12.42
C ALA A 114 -3.14 8.25 -12.53
N VAL A 115 -4.08 8.25 -13.47
CA VAL A 115 -5.09 9.32 -13.61
C VAL A 115 -6.00 9.36 -12.39
N ASN A 116 -6.54 8.22 -11.95
CA ASN A 116 -7.39 8.13 -10.76
C ASN A 116 -6.67 8.56 -9.48
N THR A 117 -5.41 8.17 -9.28
CA THR A 117 -4.59 8.59 -8.13
C THR A 117 -4.36 10.10 -8.13
N ARG A 118 -4.02 10.69 -9.28
CA ARG A 118 -3.89 12.14 -9.43
C ARG A 118 -5.22 12.86 -9.13
N HIS A 119 -6.34 12.35 -9.64
CA HIS A 119 -7.65 12.93 -9.38
C HIS A 119 -8.13 12.74 -7.93
N ARG A 120 -7.82 11.60 -7.29
CA ARG A 120 -8.17 11.32 -5.89
C ARG A 120 -7.43 12.26 -4.93
N LYS A 121 -6.15 12.56 -5.20
CA LYS A 121 -5.39 13.58 -4.45
C LYS A 121 -6.06 14.95 -4.55
N THR A 122 -6.49 15.34 -5.75
CA THR A 122 -7.22 16.60 -5.93
C THR A 122 -8.61 16.60 -5.30
N GLU A 123 -9.23 15.44 -5.13
CA GLU A 123 -10.52 15.31 -4.47
C GLU A 123 -10.40 15.42 -2.95
N GLN A 124 -9.38 14.82 -2.33
CA GLN A 124 -9.11 15.02 -0.89
C GLN A 124 -8.87 16.50 -0.57
N GLU A 125 -8.00 17.17 -1.33
CA GLU A 125 -7.75 18.62 -1.18
C GLU A 125 -9.02 19.47 -1.43
N ARG A 126 -9.95 18.98 -2.24
CA ARG A 126 -11.24 19.64 -2.47
C ARG A 126 -12.18 19.44 -1.28
N VAL A 127 -12.29 18.22 -0.76
CA VAL A 127 -13.12 17.88 0.39
C VAL A 127 -12.65 18.64 1.63
N GLU A 128 -11.33 18.70 1.88
CA GLU A 128 -10.77 19.44 3.01
C GLU A 128 -11.08 20.94 2.93
N ARG A 129 -10.92 21.56 1.76
CA ARG A 129 -11.27 22.98 1.56
C ARG A 129 -12.77 23.23 1.74
N LYS A 130 -13.61 22.29 1.29
CA LYS A 130 -15.06 22.36 1.49
C LYS A 130 -15.42 22.30 2.98
N MET A 131 -14.81 21.39 3.73
CA MET A 131 -15.03 21.32 5.19
C MET A 131 -14.60 22.61 5.90
N LYS A 132 -13.46 23.20 5.50
CA LYS A 132 -12.98 24.46 6.09
C LYS A 132 -13.92 25.63 5.84
N ILE A 133 -14.41 25.80 4.60
CA ILE A 133 -15.34 26.90 4.31
C ILE A 133 -16.70 26.69 4.99
N HIS A 134 -17.15 25.43 5.13
CA HIS A 134 -18.35 25.10 5.90
C HIS A 134 -18.19 25.43 7.38
N ALA A 135 -17.02 25.14 7.96
CA ALA A 135 -16.73 25.47 9.35
C ALA A 135 -16.71 26.99 9.57
N ARG A 136 -16.16 27.77 8.63
CA ARG A 136 -16.21 29.25 8.68
C ARG A 136 -17.64 29.76 8.61
N TRP A 137 -18.44 29.25 7.69
CA TRP A 137 -19.85 29.61 7.57
C TRP A 137 -20.65 29.29 8.85
N ALA A 138 -20.43 28.12 9.43
CA ALA A 138 -21.10 27.68 10.65
C ALA A 138 -20.80 28.56 11.89
N THR A 139 -19.79 29.44 11.84
CA THR A 139 -19.53 30.39 12.94
C THR A 139 -20.55 31.51 13.05
N GLY A 140 -21.37 31.74 12.01
CA GLY A 140 -22.35 32.83 11.99
C GLY A 140 -21.75 34.24 11.85
N VAL A 141 -20.43 34.36 11.62
CA VAL A 141 -19.75 35.67 11.49
C VAL A 141 -20.21 36.44 10.25
N TYR A 142 -20.58 35.72 9.18
CA TYR A 142 -20.96 36.32 7.90
C TYR A 142 -22.48 36.37 7.75
N GLN A 143 -23.01 37.46 7.21
CA GLN A 143 -24.45 37.65 7.04
C GLN A 143 -24.99 36.90 5.82
N SER A 144 -24.12 36.55 4.88
CA SER A 144 -24.49 35.79 3.68
C SER A 144 -23.41 34.81 3.24
N ARG A 145 -23.82 33.76 2.53
CA ARG A 145 -22.90 32.79 1.89
C ARG A 145 -21.98 33.47 0.88
N ASP A 146 -22.48 34.51 0.22
CA ASP A 146 -21.72 35.27 -0.77
C ASP A 146 -20.62 36.10 -0.09
N GLU A 147 -20.90 36.70 1.06
CA GLU A 147 -19.89 37.40 1.87
C GLU A 147 -18.82 36.44 2.41
N CYS A 148 -19.24 35.29 2.98
CA CYS A 148 -18.32 34.25 3.44
C CYS A 148 -17.42 33.75 2.30
N ALA A 149 -17.99 33.49 1.12
CA ALA A 149 -17.24 33.09 -0.05
C ALA A 149 -16.31 34.20 -0.56
N GLN A 150 -16.69 35.47 -0.47
CA GLN A 150 -15.88 36.59 -0.96
C GLN A 150 -14.65 36.83 -0.06
N GLU A 151 -14.78 36.65 1.25
CA GLU A 151 -13.68 36.91 2.20
C GLU A 151 -12.76 35.70 2.38
N GLU A 152 -13.31 34.47 2.39
CA GLU A 152 -12.52 33.28 2.75
C GLU A 152 -11.96 32.52 1.53
N TYR A 153 -12.39 32.79 0.28
CA TYR A 153 -11.98 31.95 -0.85
C TYR A 153 -10.47 31.96 -1.10
N GLU A 154 -9.82 33.13 -1.06
CA GLU A 154 -8.37 33.22 -1.27
C GLU A 154 -7.61 32.57 -0.12
N THR A 155 -8.03 32.85 1.12
CA THR A 155 -7.44 32.31 2.36
C THR A 155 -7.52 30.79 2.42
N LEU A 156 -8.60 30.19 1.92
CA LEU A 156 -8.80 28.75 1.87
C LEU A 156 -8.23 28.10 0.59
N GLY A 157 -7.55 28.89 -0.26
CA GLY A 157 -6.87 28.39 -1.45
C GLY A 157 -7.81 27.99 -2.59
N TYR A 158 -9.00 28.57 -2.66
CA TYR A 158 -9.86 28.42 -3.83
C TYR A 158 -9.31 29.23 -5.00
N LYS A 159 -9.43 28.68 -6.21
CA LYS A 159 -9.03 29.40 -7.44
C LYS A 159 -10.04 30.46 -7.88
N SER A 160 -11.26 30.45 -7.33
CA SER A 160 -12.30 31.41 -7.69
C SER A 160 -13.39 31.50 -6.64
N PHE A 161 -13.93 32.71 -6.47
CA PHE A 161 -15.11 33.01 -5.67
C PHE A 161 -16.28 32.08 -6.00
N ARG A 162 -16.58 31.90 -7.29
CA ARG A 162 -17.71 31.07 -7.75
C ARG A 162 -17.63 29.64 -7.23
N ARG A 163 -16.42 29.08 -7.09
CA ARG A 163 -16.23 27.72 -6.58
C ARG A 163 -16.49 27.65 -5.07
N ALA A 164 -15.98 28.61 -4.31
CA ALA A 164 -16.26 28.73 -2.88
C ALA A 164 -17.76 28.89 -2.60
N ARG A 165 -18.43 29.79 -3.34
CA ARG A 165 -19.88 29.99 -3.26
C ARG A 165 -20.67 28.71 -3.52
N ASN A 166 -20.32 27.99 -4.59
CA ASN A 166 -21.00 26.73 -4.93
C ASN A 166 -20.86 25.68 -3.84
N ASP A 167 -19.71 25.61 -3.17
CA ASP A 167 -19.51 24.68 -2.07
C ASP A 167 -20.38 25.04 -0.84
N LEU A 168 -20.76 26.30 -0.65
CA LEU A 168 -21.67 26.78 0.40
C LEU A 168 -23.18 26.70 0.05
N MET A 169 -23.55 26.48 -1.22
CA MET A 169 -24.97 26.52 -1.64
C MET A 169 -25.88 25.48 -0.95
N ASN A 170 -25.29 24.38 -0.45
CA ASN A 170 -26.03 23.30 0.21
C ASN A 170 -25.71 23.18 1.71
N THR A 171 -25.18 24.22 2.35
CA THR A 171 -25.01 24.24 3.82
C THR A 171 -26.22 24.91 4.48
N PRO A 172 -26.69 24.41 5.63
CA PRO A 172 -27.71 25.09 6.42
C PRO A 172 -27.21 26.46 6.89
N ASP A 173 -28.15 27.37 7.20
CA ASP A 173 -27.81 28.65 7.82
C ASP A 173 -27.30 28.41 9.26
N PRO A 174 -26.32 29.19 9.74
CA PRO A 174 -25.85 29.12 11.12
C PRO A 174 -26.97 29.58 12.08
N GLU A 175 -27.03 28.96 13.27
CA GLU A 175 -27.98 29.32 14.35
C GLU A 175 -27.60 30.61 15.08
#